data_AF-A0A6B1I0V7-F1
#
_entry.id   AF-A0A6B1I0V7-F1
#
_cell.length_a   1.000
_cell.length_b   1.000
_cell.length_c   1.000
_cell.angle_alpha   90.00
_cell.angle_beta   90.00
_cell.angle_gamma   90.00
#
_symmetry.space_group_name_H-M   'P 1'
#
loop_
_entity.id
_entity.type
_entity.pdbx_description
1 polymer ?
#
loop_
_entity_poly.entity_id
_entity_poly.type
_entity_poly.pdbx_seq_one_letter_code
_entity_poly.pdbx_strand_id
1 'polypeptide(L)'
;TEPLGRELLDGASDIRSEAAEALGRLGSSTSIDPLVEALADADPRVRISAIRGLASLRGDEVHELLFWHFGSDFDPLTFPTLVDVLSERQDRRIVRPALSRLTDFPSPAVRLQLLNGVCRALGAGDQFYRLLSREDTDRVAAITRLLRRATESLGKARCIDTEDRAQLKTLCREVVVAYEEEKAEALVEAMRQVVRTVRDGLSATSDQAYDVLSVYVVLIAIGRFTNSPVRQESPVAQEIFLTVCLGRLAALIREIDDSI
;
A
#
# COMPACT_ATOMS: atom_id res chain seq x y z
N THR A 1 -32.23 8.83 8.28
CA THR A 1 -31.07 8.47 9.11
C THR A 1 -31.43 8.39 10.59
N GLU A 2 -32.33 9.24 11.11
CA GLU A 2 -32.75 9.22 12.53
C GLU A 2 -33.18 7.84 13.11
N PRO A 3 -33.93 6.97 12.40
CA PRO A 3 -34.30 5.66 12.95
C PRO A 3 -33.07 4.74 13.14
N LEU A 4 -32.18 4.69 12.15
CA LEU A 4 -30.95 3.88 12.21
C LEU A 4 -29.94 4.44 13.22
N GLY A 5 -29.91 5.76 13.42
CA GLY A 5 -29.12 6.36 14.49
C GLY A 5 -29.51 5.86 15.88
N ARG A 6 -30.79 5.50 16.10
CA ARG A 6 -31.23 4.87 17.36
C ARG A 6 -30.84 3.41 17.45
N GLU A 7 -30.80 2.68 16.34
CA GLU A 7 -30.38 1.28 16.31
C GLU A 7 -28.89 1.09 16.62
N LEU A 8 -28.07 2.14 16.48
CA LEU A 8 -26.70 2.18 17.01
C LEU A 8 -26.61 2.15 18.54
N LEU A 9 -27.73 2.27 19.26
CA LEU A 9 -27.78 2.17 20.71
C LEU A 9 -28.42 0.84 21.16
N ASP A 10 -28.71 -0.07 20.24
CA ASP A 10 -29.32 -1.36 20.56
C ASP A 10 -28.38 -2.24 21.42
N GLY A 11 -28.96 -3.03 22.32
CA GLY A 11 -28.19 -3.94 23.17
C GLY A 11 -27.48 -5.06 22.40
N ALA A 12 -28.04 -5.47 21.26
CA ALA A 12 -27.46 -6.47 20.39
C ALA A 12 -26.45 -5.84 19.42
N SER A 13 -25.19 -6.27 19.52
CA SER A 13 -24.10 -5.85 18.63
C SER A 13 -24.38 -6.10 17.15
N ASP A 14 -25.15 -7.14 16.85
CA ASP A 14 -25.45 -7.54 15.48
C ASP A 14 -26.35 -6.48 14.81
N ILE A 15 -27.36 -6.00 15.55
CA ILE A 15 -28.24 -4.90 15.12
C ILE A 15 -27.44 -3.60 14.97
N ARG A 16 -26.56 -3.27 15.93
CA ARG A 16 -25.71 -2.08 15.82
C ARG A 16 -24.79 -2.11 14.60
N SER A 17 -24.23 -3.28 14.26
CA SER A 17 -23.38 -3.46 13.09
C SER A 17 -24.16 -3.27 11.79
N GLU A 18 -25.36 -3.86 11.70
CA GLU A 18 -26.25 -3.69 10.55
C GLU A 18 -26.69 -2.22 10.40
N ALA A 19 -26.99 -1.55 11.50
CA ALA A 19 -27.34 -0.12 11.51
C ALA A 19 -26.19 0.75 11.00
N ALA A 20 -24.95 0.50 11.44
CA ALA A 20 -23.78 1.21 10.96
C ALA A 20 -23.55 1.01 9.45
N GLU A 21 -23.68 -0.24 8.97
CA GLU A 21 -23.55 -0.52 7.54
C GLU A 21 -24.66 0.16 6.72
N ALA A 22 -25.91 0.10 7.20
CA ALA A 22 -27.06 0.73 6.55
C ALA A 22 -26.88 2.26 6.48
N LEU A 23 -26.41 2.90 7.55
CA LEU A 23 -26.13 4.34 7.58
C LEU A 23 -25.09 4.77 6.55
N GLY A 24 -24.04 3.97 6.34
CA GLY A 24 -23.05 4.21 5.30
C GLY A 24 -23.62 4.08 3.89
N ARG A 25 -24.42 3.03 3.64
CA ARG A 25 -25.08 2.80 2.34
C ARG A 25 -26.06 3.90 1.97
N LEU A 26 -26.69 4.53 2.96
CA LEU A 26 -27.57 5.68 2.72
C LEU A 26 -26.81 6.91 2.22
N GLY A 27 -25.51 7.04 2.49
CA GLY A 27 -24.66 8.10 1.94
C GLY A 27 -24.99 9.52 2.43
N SER A 28 -25.81 9.66 3.48
CA SER A 28 -26.19 10.97 4.02
C SER A 28 -25.07 11.54 4.90
N SER A 29 -24.76 12.84 4.75
CA SER A 29 -23.79 13.52 5.62
C SER A 29 -24.22 13.53 7.09
N THR A 30 -25.52 13.46 7.38
CA THR A 30 -26.04 13.32 8.75
C THR A 30 -25.67 11.98 9.40
N SER A 31 -25.15 11.02 8.63
CA SER A 31 -24.69 9.73 9.16
C SER A 31 -23.28 9.82 9.75
N ILE A 32 -22.54 10.92 9.53
CA ILE A 32 -21.14 11.05 9.98
C ILE A 32 -21.06 10.93 11.50
N ASP A 33 -21.74 11.79 12.26
CA ASP A 33 -21.61 11.79 13.73
C ASP A 33 -22.00 10.44 14.37
N PRO A 34 -23.13 9.79 14.00
CA PRO A 34 -23.46 8.48 14.54
C PRO A 34 -22.44 7.39 14.18
N LEU A 35 -21.86 7.44 12.97
CA LEU A 35 -20.83 6.48 12.59
C LEU A 35 -19.50 6.76 13.30
N VAL A 36 -19.17 8.02 13.60
CA VAL A 36 -17.99 8.39 14.39
C VAL A 36 -18.13 7.86 15.82
N GLU A 37 -19.31 7.97 16.43
CA GLU A 37 -19.58 7.36 17.74
C GLU A 37 -19.40 5.84 17.71
N ALA A 38 -19.87 5.18 16.64
CA ALA A 38 -19.75 3.74 16.47
C ALA A 38 -18.29 3.24 16.27
N LEU A 39 -17.32 4.13 15.97
CA LEU A 39 -15.90 3.77 15.96
C LEU A 39 -15.37 3.39 17.35
N ALA A 40 -16.04 3.81 18.43
CA ALA A 40 -15.68 3.50 19.80
C ALA A 40 -16.49 2.32 20.40
N ASP A 41 -17.27 1.61 19.58
CA ASP A 41 -18.10 0.50 20.06
C ASP A 41 -17.24 -0.64 20.65
N ALA A 42 -17.77 -1.29 21.70
CA ALA A 42 -17.11 -2.42 22.33
C ALA A 42 -16.95 -3.63 21.40
N ASP A 43 -17.91 -3.85 20.50
CA ASP A 43 -17.87 -4.95 19.52
C ASP A 43 -17.05 -4.55 18.27
N PRO A 44 -15.96 -5.27 17.95
CA PRO A 44 -15.15 -5.00 16.75
C PRO A 44 -15.93 -5.02 15.44
N ARG A 45 -17.00 -5.81 15.34
CA ARG A 45 -17.86 -5.88 14.15
C ARG A 45 -18.55 -4.56 13.90
N VAL A 46 -19.04 -3.90 14.96
CA VAL A 46 -19.66 -2.57 14.87
C VAL A 46 -18.63 -1.54 14.43
N ARG A 47 -17.42 -1.56 15.01
CA ARG A 47 -16.33 -0.67 14.60
C ARG A 47 -15.95 -0.85 13.13
N ILE A 48 -15.83 -2.10 12.65
CA ILE A 48 -15.54 -2.40 11.24
C ILE A 48 -16.66 -1.87 10.32
N SER A 49 -17.92 -2.07 10.70
CA SER A 49 -19.08 -1.56 9.95
C SER A 49 -19.13 -0.04 9.93
N ALA A 50 -18.75 0.61 11.04
CA ALA A 50 -18.61 2.07 11.12
C ALA A 50 -17.51 2.60 10.18
N ILE A 51 -16.33 1.97 10.17
CA ILE A 51 -15.22 2.33 9.26
C ILE A 51 -15.66 2.22 7.80
N ARG A 52 -16.28 1.10 7.41
CA ARG A 52 -16.79 0.90 6.04
C ARG A 52 -17.91 1.87 5.70
N GLY A 53 -18.77 2.17 6.67
CA GLY A 53 -19.87 3.09 6.52
C GLY A 53 -19.37 4.50 6.24
N LEU A 54 -18.40 4.99 7.02
CA LEU A 54 -17.71 6.26 6.82
C LEU A 54 -17.00 6.30 5.47
N ALA A 55 -16.26 5.26 5.09
CA ALA A 55 -15.56 5.20 3.81
C ALA A 55 -16.51 5.25 2.59
N SER A 56 -17.76 4.83 2.76
CA SER A 56 -18.79 4.92 1.72
C SER A 56 -19.38 6.33 1.56
N LEU A 57 -19.16 7.22 2.52
CA LEU A 57 -19.60 8.61 2.46
C LEU A 57 -18.70 9.44 1.53
N ARG A 58 -19.28 10.45 0.89
CA ARG A 58 -18.52 11.38 0.03
C ARG A 58 -17.94 12.51 0.88
N GLY A 59 -16.69 12.87 0.63
CA GLY A 59 -16.03 14.04 1.22
C GLY A 59 -14.61 13.73 1.67
N ASP A 60 -13.69 14.67 1.44
CA ASP A 60 -12.29 14.52 1.87
C ASP A 60 -12.17 14.57 3.41
N GLU A 61 -13.07 15.30 4.08
CA GLU A 61 -13.14 15.40 5.54
C GLU A 61 -13.32 14.04 6.23
N VAL A 62 -14.14 13.15 5.65
CA VAL A 62 -14.37 11.80 6.20
C VAL A 62 -13.11 10.94 6.06
N HIS A 63 -12.35 11.14 4.98
CA HIS A 63 -11.10 10.42 4.76
C HIS A 63 -10.00 10.90 5.70
N GLU A 64 -9.90 12.21 5.94
CA GLU A 64 -9.02 12.74 6.97
C GLU A 64 -9.39 12.21 8.35
N LEU A 65 -10.67 12.14 8.69
CA LEU A 65 -11.13 11.54 9.94
C LEU A 65 -10.70 10.07 10.08
N LEU A 66 -10.89 9.26 9.04
CA LEU A 66 -10.45 7.86 9.03
C LEU A 66 -8.93 7.73 9.15
N PHE A 67 -8.16 8.64 8.54
CA PHE A 67 -6.71 8.67 8.69
C PHE A 67 -6.29 9.05 10.13
N TRP A 68 -6.96 10.03 10.74
CA TRP A 68 -6.74 10.38 12.14
C TRP A 68 -7.05 9.20 13.06
N HIS A 69 -8.16 8.50 12.84
CA HIS A 69 -8.49 7.28 13.59
C HIS A 69 -7.44 6.19 13.39
N PHE A 70 -6.96 5.97 12.17
CA PHE A 70 -5.87 5.04 11.86
C PHE A 70 -4.56 5.37 12.59
N GLY A 71 -4.26 6.65 12.81
CA GLY A 71 -3.07 7.11 13.51
C GLY A 71 -3.20 7.19 15.04
N SER A 72 -4.40 6.98 15.58
CA SER A 72 -4.68 7.09 17.02
C SER A 72 -4.31 5.81 17.77
N ASP A 73 -5.28 5.11 18.35
CA ASP A 73 -5.08 3.86 19.06
C ASP A 73 -5.02 2.68 18.11
N PHE A 74 -4.07 1.77 18.38
CA PHE A 74 -3.93 0.57 17.57
C PHE A 74 -4.92 -0.51 17.99
N ASP A 75 -5.80 -0.86 17.07
CA ASP A 75 -6.68 -2.01 17.19
C ASP A 75 -6.39 -3.02 16.05
N PRO A 76 -5.79 -4.19 16.36
CA PRO A 76 -5.49 -5.22 15.37
C PRO A 76 -6.72 -5.72 14.60
N LEU A 77 -7.92 -5.61 15.16
CA LEU A 77 -9.14 -6.13 14.52
C LEU A 77 -9.66 -5.18 13.44
N THR A 78 -9.48 -3.88 13.60
CA THR A 78 -9.94 -2.86 12.64
C THR A 78 -8.83 -2.39 11.71
N PHE A 79 -7.56 -2.51 12.11
CA PHE A 79 -6.41 -2.03 11.35
C PHE A 79 -6.37 -2.52 9.89
N PRO A 80 -6.60 -3.82 9.57
CA PRO A 80 -6.62 -4.27 8.18
C PRO A 80 -7.74 -3.63 7.36
N THR A 81 -8.90 -3.35 7.97
CA THR A 81 -10.01 -2.64 7.33
C THR A 81 -9.64 -1.19 7.07
N LEU A 82 -9.01 -0.50 8.03
CA LEU A 82 -8.53 0.87 7.85
C LEU A 82 -7.49 0.97 6.72
N VAL A 83 -6.54 0.03 6.66
CA VAL A 83 -5.58 -0.03 5.55
C VAL A 83 -6.28 -0.24 4.21
N ASP A 84 -7.26 -1.13 4.15
CA ASP A 84 -8.01 -1.39 2.92
C ASP A 84 -8.75 -0.13 2.44
N VAL A 85 -9.58 0.49 3.28
CA VAL A 85 -10.38 1.67 2.90
C VAL A 85 -9.53 2.88 2.54
N LEU A 86 -8.45 3.16 3.29
CA LEU A 86 -7.56 4.28 2.99
C LEU A 86 -6.73 4.03 1.72
N SER A 87 -6.41 2.77 1.43
CA SER A 87 -5.68 2.42 0.21
C SER A 87 -6.49 2.61 -1.07
N GLU A 88 -7.83 2.53 -1.02
CA GLU A 88 -8.69 2.72 -2.19
C GLU A 88 -8.59 4.13 -2.77
N ARG A 89 -8.33 5.11 -1.90
CA ARG A 89 -8.08 6.51 -2.27
C ARG A 89 -6.61 6.84 -2.50
N GLN A 90 -5.75 5.83 -2.51
CA GLN A 90 -4.32 6.00 -2.64
C GLN A 90 -3.71 6.85 -1.51
N ASP A 91 -4.23 6.74 -0.27
CA ASP A 91 -3.65 7.46 0.86
C ASP A 91 -2.28 6.87 1.23
N ARG A 92 -1.23 7.47 0.70
CA ARG A 92 0.17 7.05 0.87
C ARG A 92 0.67 7.16 2.29
N ARG A 93 0.01 7.93 3.17
CA ARG A 93 0.42 8.10 4.56
C ARG A 93 0.35 6.77 5.32
N ILE A 94 -0.48 5.82 4.88
CA ILE A 94 -0.62 4.50 5.51
C ILE A 94 0.56 3.56 5.24
N VAL A 95 1.38 3.83 4.22
CA VAL A 95 2.43 2.90 3.74
C VAL A 95 3.41 2.53 4.85
N ARG A 96 3.94 3.53 5.56
CA ARG A 96 4.92 3.29 6.63
C ARG A 96 4.28 2.62 7.85
N PRO A 97 3.13 3.08 8.40
CA PRO A 97 2.46 2.40 9.50
C PRO A 97 2.06 0.95 9.17
N ALA A 98 1.47 0.69 7.99
CA ALA A 98 1.06 -0.64 7.57
C ALA A 98 2.24 -1.63 7.51
N LEU A 99 3.35 -1.22 6.89
CA LEU A 99 4.55 -2.05 6.81
C LEU A 99 5.23 -2.26 8.17
N SER A 100 5.16 -1.28 9.07
CA SER A 100 5.79 -1.38 10.39
C SER A 100 5.07 -2.34 11.33
N ARG A 101 3.79 -2.62 11.06
CA ARG A 101 2.94 -3.50 11.87
C ARG A 101 2.75 -4.89 11.29
N LEU A 102 3.41 -5.25 10.18
CA LEU A 102 3.24 -6.58 9.59
C LEU A 102 3.49 -7.72 10.60
N THR A 103 4.43 -7.54 11.53
CA THR A 103 4.76 -8.52 12.58
C THR A 103 3.70 -8.62 13.68
N ASP A 104 2.81 -7.64 13.81
CA ASP A 104 1.74 -7.62 14.81
C ASP A 104 0.60 -8.59 14.43
N PHE A 105 0.59 -9.09 13.18
CA PHE A 105 -0.45 -9.97 12.66
C PHE A 105 0.06 -11.41 12.48
N PRO A 106 -0.47 -12.39 13.25
CA PRO A 106 -0.05 -13.78 13.14
C PRO A 106 -0.56 -14.46 11.87
N SER A 107 -1.70 -14.00 11.33
CA SER A 107 -2.31 -14.58 10.13
C SER A 107 -1.57 -14.16 8.87
N PRO A 108 -1.01 -15.10 8.07
CA PRO A 108 -0.38 -14.78 6.78
C PRO A 108 -1.34 -14.07 5.82
N ALA A 109 -2.62 -14.44 5.83
CA ALA A 109 -3.63 -13.82 4.98
C ALA A 109 -3.81 -12.33 5.27
N VAL A 110 -3.80 -11.94 6.56
CA VAL A 110 -3.89 -10.53 6.97
C VAL A 110 -2.64 -9.76 6.51
N ARG A 111 -1.45 -10.35 6.63
CA ARG A 111 -0.21 -9.72 6.14
C ARG A 111 -0.24 -9.50 4.63
N LEU A 112 -0.76 -10.47 3.86
CA LEU A 112 -0.96 -10.30 2.41
C LEU A 112 -1.96 -9.19 2.09
N GLN A 113 -3.05 -9.06 2.88
CA GLN A 113 -4.00 -7.95 2.75
C GLN A 113 -3.32 -6.61 3.00
N LEU A 114 -2.47 -6.50 4.03
CA LEU A 114 -1.72 -5.27 4.31
C LEU A 114 -0.73 -4.94 3.18
N LEU A 115 0.00 -5.93 2.65
CA LEU A 115 0.89 -5.73 1.50
C LEU A 115 0.13 -5.28 0.25
N ASN A 116 -1.05 -5.87 -0.01
CA ASN A 116 -1.92 -5.42 -1.08
C ASN A 116 -2.39 -3.97 -0.89
N GLY A 117 -2.84 -3.62 0.33
CA GLY A 117 -3.25 -2.26 0.68
C GLY A 117 -2.11 -1.26 0.49
N VAL A 118 -0.88 -1.62 0.85
CA VAL A 118 0.31 -0.80 0.56
C VAL A 118 0.50 -0.61 -0.95
N CYS A 119 0.41 -1.67 -1.75
CA CYS A 119 0.50 -1.57 -3.22
C CYS A 119 -0.60 -0.67 -3.81
N ARG A 120 -1.85 -0.79 -3.34
CA ARG A 120 -2.96 0.08 -3.74
C ARG A 120 -2.69 1.55 -3.36
N ALA A 121 -2.22 1.79 -2.13
CA ALA A 121 -1.85 3.12 -1.64
C ALA A 121 -0.75 3.79 -2.48
N LEU A 122 0.20 3.00 -3.00
CA LEU A 122 1.25 3.49 -3.91
C LEU A 122 0.75 3.77 -5.34
N GLY A 123 -0.51 3.46 -5.65
CA GLY A 123 -1.10 3.63 -6.98
C GLY A 123 -0.88 2.45 -7.92
N ALA A 124 -0.57 1.26 -7.41
CA ALA A 124 -0.43 0.04 -8.23
C ALA A 124 -1.76 -0.68 -8.49
N GLY A 125 -2.87 -0.20 -7.92
CA GLY A 125 -4.18 -0.84 -8.01
C GLY A 125 -4.13 -2.30 -7.55
N ASP A 126 -4.88 -3.18 -8.22
CA ASP A 126 -5.01 -4.60 -7.82
C ASP A 126 -3.87 -5.50 -8.33
N GLN A 127 -2.73 -4.92 -8.74
CA GLN A 127 -1.65 -5.68 -9.38
C GLN A 127 -1.08 -6.77 -8.46
N PHE A 128 -1.02 -6.52 -7.14
CA PHE A 128 -0.52 -7.49 -6.17
C PHE A 128 -1.38 -8.76 -6.15
N TYR A 129 -2.69 -8.66 -5.88
CA TYR A 129 -3.56 -9.84 -5.90
C TYR A 129 -3.69 -10.46 -7.30
N ARG A 130 -3.72 -9.65 -8.36
CA ARG A 130 -3.75 -10.16 -9.74
C ARG A 130 -2.55 -11.04 -10.06
N LEU A 131 -1.37 -10.75 -9.50
CA LEU A 131 -0.20 -11.60 -9.63
C LEU A 131 -0.30 -12.81 -8.71
N LEU A 132 -0.72 -12.62 -7.46
CA LEU A 132 -0.84 -13.69 -6.47
C LEU A 132 -1.82 -14.80 -6.91
N SER A 133 -2.92 -14.42 -7.57
CA SER A 133 -3.97 -15.36 -8.03
C SER A 133 -3.64 -16.08 -9.33
N ARG A 134 -2.49 -15.83 -9.96
CA ARG A 134 -2.07 -16.54 -11.17
C ARG A 134 -1.48 -17.91 -10.85
N GLU A 135 -1.66 -18.85 -11.78
CA GLU A 135 -0.90 -20.10 -11.80
C GLU A 135 0.60 -19.81 -11.85
N ASP A 136 1.42 -20.72 -11.30
CA ASP A 136 2.84 -20.50 -11.06
C ASP A 136 3.61 -20.11 -12.33
N THR A 137 3.45 -20.85 -13.43
CA THR A 137 4.11 -20.56 -14.71
C THR A 137 3.73 -19.18 -15.27
N ASP A 138 2.44 -18.84 -15.22
CA ASP A 138 1.92 -17.56 -15.69
C ASP A 138 2.33 -16.38 -14.79
N ARG A 139 2.49 -16.65 -13.50
CA ARG A 139 2.96 -15.69 -12.51
C ARG A 139 4.42 -15.37 -12.73
N VAL A 140 5.27 -16.39 -12.90
CA VAL A 140 6.70 -16.20 -13.20
C VAL A 140 6.87 -15.38 -14.48
N ALA A 141 6.20 -15.76 -15.57
CA ALA A 141 6.25 -15.02 -16.82
C ALA A 141 5.72 -13.58 -16.72
N ALA A 142 4.74 -13.32 -15.84
CA ALA A 142 4.27 -11.96 -15.57
C ALA A 142 5.27 -11.14 -14.77
N ILE A 143 5.86 -11.70 -13.71
CA ILE A 143 6.86 -11.04 -12.88
C ILE A 143 8.11 -10.71 -13.70
N THR A 144 8.66 -11.67 -14.47
CA THR A 144 9.84 -11.43 -15.32
C THR A 144 9.62 -10.26 -16.29
N ARG A 145 8.44 -10.20 -16.93
CA ARG A 145 8.11 -9.10 -17.86
C ARG A 145 8.01 -7.75 -17.14
N LEU A 146 7.39 -7.72 -15.96
CA LEU A 146 7.27 -6.50 -15.16
C LEU A 146 8.63 -6.01 -14.67
N LEU A 147 9.48 -6.91 -14.17
CA LEU A 147 10.84 -6.59 -13.73
C LEU A 147 11.66 -6.04 -14.90
N ARG A 148 11.71 -6.74 -16.03
CA ARG A 148 12.45 -6.28 -17.22
C ARG A 148 11.99 -4.90 -17.70
N ARG A 149 10.68 -4.67 -17.77
CA ARG A 149 10.14 -3.36 -18.14
C ARG A 149 10.53 -2.26 -17.15
N ALA A 150 10.41 -2.54 -15.85
CA ALA A 150 10.74 -1.58 -14.80
C ALA A 150 12.23 -1.23 -14.81
N THR A 151 13.10 -2.23 -14.94
CA THR A 151 14.55 -2.08 -14.93
C THR A 151 15.08 -1.41 -16.20
N GLU A 152 14.47 -1.68 -17.35
CA GLU A 152 14.75 -0.95 -18.60
C GLU A 152 14.38 0.53 -18.50
N SER A 153 13.24 0.84 -17.85
CA SER A 153 12.79 2.22 -17.64
C SER A 153 13.73 2.96 -16.68
N LEU A 154 14.05 2.35 -15.54
CA LEU A 154 14.96 2.93 -14.54
C LEU A 154 16.38 3.14 -15.08
N GLY A 155 16.89 2.21 -15.89
CA GLY A 155 18.20 2.35 -16.54
C GLY A 155 18.29 3.50 -17.55
N LYS A 156 17.16 4.13 -17.92
CA LYS A 156 17.06 5.28 -18.83
C LYS A 156 16.66 6.59 -18.12
N ALA A 157 16.50 6.56 -16.79
CA ALA A 157 16.05 7.70 -16.00
C ALA A 157 16.88 8.96 -16.28
N ARG A 158 16.27 10.05 -16.73
CA ARG A 158 16.97 11.31 -17.05
C ARG A 158 17.11 12.21 -15.83
N CYS A 159 16.20 12.11 -14.88
CA CYS A 159 16.20 12.83 -13.60
C CYS A 159 17.25 12.32 -12.59
N ILE A 160 17.93 11.22 -12.92
CA ILE A 160 19.01 10.62 -12.11
C ILE A 160 20.36 10.99 -12.73
N ASP A 161 21.29 11.44 -11.89
CA ASP A 161 22.64 11.83 -12.31
C ASP A 161 23.38 10.73 -13.08
N THR A 162 24.30 11.14 -13.97
CA THR A 162 24.88 10.20 -14.95
C THR A 162 25.68 9.06 -14.32
N GLU A 163 26.38 9.31 -13.22
CA GLU A 163 27.14 8.31 -12.46
C GLU A 163 26.18 7.31 -11.78
N ASP A 164 25.22 7.82 -10.99
CA ASP A 164 24.20 7.00 -10.32
C ASP A 164 23.34 6.22 -11.31
N ARG A 165 23.04 6.78 -12.48
CA ARG A 165 22.29 6.09 -13.54
C ARG A 165 23.06 4.92 -14.13
N ALA A 166 24.38 5.04 -14.29
CA ALA A 166 25.21 3.93 -14.76
C ALA A 166 25.23 2.80 -13.73
N GLN A 167 25.35 3.13 -12.44
CA GLN A 167 25.22 2.18 -11.35
C GLN A 167 23.84 1.53 -11.29
N LEU A 168 22.78 2.34 -11.38
CA LEU A 168 21.39 1.90 -11.37
C LEU A 168 21.11 0.91 -12.49
N LYS A 169 21.66 1.12 -13.69
CA LYS A 169 21.54 0.19 -14.83
C LYS A 169 22.16 -1.18 -14.53
N THR A 170 23.28 -1.22 -13.81
CA THR A 170 23.91 -2.47 -13.38
C THR A 170 23.05 -3.18 -12.33
N LEU A 171 22.64 -2.47 -11.27
CA LEU A 171 21.78 -3.00 -10.22
C LEU A 171 20.44 -3.52 -10.75
N CYS A 172 19.86 -2.81 -11.72
CA CYS A 172 18.66 -3.21 -12.43
C CYS A 172 18.79 -4.57 -13.13
N ARG A 173 19.97 -4.88 -13.69
CA ARG A 173 20.24 -6.22 -14.26
C ARG A 173 20.38 -7.26 -13.18
N GLU A 174 21.04 -6.94 -12.08
CA GLU A 174 21.20 -7.85 -10.94
C GLU A 174 19.86 -8.23 -10.31
N VAL A 175 18.90 -7.30 -10.23
CA VAL A 175 17.52 -7.60 -9.79
C VAL A 175 16.87 -8.68 -10.67
N VAL A 176 16.97 -8.55 -12.01
CA VAL A 176 16.37 -9.52 -12.94
C VAL A 176 17.07 -10.87 -12.81
N VAL A 177 18.40 -10.90 -12.79
CA VAL A 177 19.18 -12.14 -12.66
C VAL A 177 18.90 -12.83 -11.34
N ALA A 178 18.86 -12.09 -10.23
CA ALA A 178 18.58 -12.66 -8.91
C ALA A 178 17.17 -13.29 -8.84
N TYR A 179 16.19 -12.69 -9.52
CA TYR A 179 14.86 -13.29 -9.65
C TYR A 179 14.87 -14.55 -10.52
N GLU A 180 15.46 -14.49 -11.72
CA GLU A 180 15.52 -15.62 -12.66
C GLU A 180 16.31 -16.82 -12.11
N GLU A 181 17.29 -16.58 -11.25
CA GLU A 181 18.07 -17.61 -10.56
C GLU A 181 17.48 -18.02 -9.19
N GLU A 182 16.28 -17.54 -8.84
CA GLU A 182 15.59 -17.83 -7.57
C GLU A 182 16.41 -17.49 -6.31
N LYS A 183 17.29 -16.49 -6.40
CA LYS A 183 18.17 -16.03 -5.31
C LYS A 183 17.48 -14.92 -4.49
N ALA A 184 16.59 -15.32 -3.58
CA ALA A 184 15.78 -14.40 -2.79
C ALA A 184 16.57 -13.31 -2.02
N GLU A 185 17.68 -13.67 -1.36
CA GLU A 185 18.49 -12.69 -0.61
C GLU A 185 19.31 -11.77 -1.53
N ALA A 186 19.77 -12.28 -2.69
CA ALA A 186 20.42 -11.44 -3.69
C ALA A 186 19.43 -10.43 -4.31
N LEU A 187 18.18 -10.86 -4.54
CA LEU A 187 17.10 -9.98 -5.01
C LEU A 187 16.84 -8.85 -4.00
N VAL A 188 16.76 -9.19 -2.71
CA VAL A 188 16.57 -8.21 -1.62
C VAL A 188 17.72 -7.21 -1.56
N GLU A 189 18.96 -7.68 -1.64
CA GLU A 189 20.12 -6.78 -1.58
C GLU A 189 20.20 -5.87 -2.81
N ALA A 190 19.97 -6.40 -4.01
CA ALA A 190 19.91 -5.60 -5.23
C ALA A 190 18.79 -4.54 -5.14
N MET A 191 17.60 -4.89 -4.63
CA MET A 191 16.50 -3.93 -4.41
C MET A 191 16.88 -2.83 -3.41
N ARG A 192 17.60 -3.15 -2.32
CA ARG A 192 18.09 -2.14 -1.37
C ARG A 192 19.10 -1.18 -2.02
N GLN A 193 19.98 -1.70 -2.86
CA GLN A 193 20.96 -0.89 -3.58
C GLN A 193 20.30 0.00 -4.63
N VAL A 194 19.29 -0.50 -5.35
CA VAL A 194 18.43 0.32 -6.22
C VAL A 194 17.80 1.46 -5.43
N VAL A 195 17.22 1.17 -4.26
CA VAL A 195 16.61 2.19 -3.40
C VAL A 195 17.61 3.27 -3.01
N ARG A 196 18.82 2.90 -2.59
CA ARG A 196 19.89 3.86 -2.22
C ARG A 196 20.30 4.71 -3.42
N THR A 197 20.60 4.08 -4.56
CA THR A 197 21.06 4.76 -5.77
C THR A 197 20.02 5.74 -6.30
N VAL A 198 18.74 5.34 -6.35
CA VAL A 198 17.66 6.24 -6.77
C VAL A 198 17.49 7.38 -5.78
N ARG A 199 17.56 7.11 -4.46
CA ARG A 199 17.42 8.15 -3.44
C ARG A 199 18.53 9.20 -3.53
N ASP A 200 19.76 8.75 -3.75
CA ASP A 200 20.95 9.58 -3.65
C ASP A 200 21.18 10.35 -4.97
N GLY A 201 20.83 9.77 -6.12
CA GLY A 201 20.96 10.40 -7.44
C GLY A 201 19.75 11.18 -7.94
N LEU A 202 18.64 11.22 -7.19
CA LEU A 202 17.45 11.99 -7.58
C LEU A 202 17.72 13.49 -7.35
N SER A 203 17.86 14.23 -8.43
CA SER A 203 17.99 15.69 -8.39
C SER A 203 16.60 16.34 -8.31
N ALA A 204 16.27 16.98 -7.18
CA ALA A 204 14.98 17.65 -7.02
C ALA A 204 15.03 19.09 -7.56
N THR A 205 14.16 19.42 -8.52
CA THR A 205 13.79 20.80 -8.87
C THR A 205 12.52 21.22 -8.13
N SER A 206 12.39 22.50 -7.78
CA SER A 206 11.27 23.04 -6.97
C SER A 206 9.88 22.72 -7.54
N ASP A 207 9.77 22.60 -8.86
CA ASP A 207 8.49 22.44 -9.56
C ASP A 207 7.97 20.99 -9.55
N GLN A 208 8.76 20.02 -9.06
CA GLN A 208 8.42 18.58 -9.07
C GLN A 208 8.33 17.97 -7.66
N ALA A 209 8.20 18.79 -6.62
CA ALA A 209 8.26 18.35 -5.23
C ALA A 209 7.26 17.22 -4.89
N TYR A 210 6.07 17.21 -5.50
CA TYR A 210 5.06 16.18 -5.26
C TYR A 210 5.42 14.83 -5.89
N ASP A 211 5.93 14.82 -7.12
CA ASP A 211 6.34 13.59 -7.81
C ASP A 211 7.57 12.97 -7.14
N VAL A 212 8.50 13.82 -6.72
CA VAL A 212 9.65 13.44 -5.91
C VAL A 212 9.19 12.80 -4.59
N LEU A 213 8.25 13.43 -3.86
CA LEU A 213 7.69 12.84 -2.64
C LEU A 213 7.06 11.47 -2.89
N SER A 214 6.34 11.33 -4.01
CA SER A 214 5.74 10.06 -4.44
C SER A 214 6.78 8.96 -4.61
N VAL A 215 7.92 9.28 -5.22
CA VAL A 215 9.07 8.38 -5.35
C VAL A 215 9.58 7.97 -3.96
N TYR A 216 9.81 8.92 -3.06
CA TYR A 216 10.30 8.63 -1.72
C TYR A 216 9.38 7.68 -0.93
N VAL A 217 8.06 7.77 -1.09
CA VAL A 217 7.13 6.83 -0.44
C VAL A 217 7.35 5.38 -0.95
N VAL A 218 7.56 5.18 -2.25
CA VAL A 218 7.88 3.85 -2.80
C VAL A 218 9.23 3.35 -2.28
N LEU A 219 10.23 4.23 -2.20
CA LEU A 219 11.54 3.89 -1.63
C LEU A 219 11.44 3.46 -0.17
N ILE A 220 10.61 4.15 0.63
CA ILE A 220 10.29 3.77 2.01
C ILE A 220 9.63 2.38 2.04
N ALA A 221 8.70 2.11 1.12
CA ALA A 221 8.00 0.83 1.07
C ALA A 221 8.97 -0.34 0.84
N ILE A 222 9.81 -0.24 -0.19
CA ILE A 222 10.83 -1.25 -0.50
C ILE A 222 11.82 -1.38 0.65
N GLY A 223 12.35 -0.26 1.15
CA GLY A 223 13.32 -0.26 2.25
C GLY A 223 12.77 -0.86 3.55
N ARG A 224 11.52 -0.57 3.91
CA ARG A 224 10.89 -1.14 5.12
C ARG A 224 10.63 -2.63 4.97
N PHE A 225 10.03 -3.04 3.86
CA PHE A 225 9.70 -4.45 3.64
C PHE A 225 10.96 -5.33 3.55
N THR A 226 12.01 -4.87 2.85
CA THR A 226 13.28 -5.61 2.77
C THR A 226 13.99 -5.77 4.12
N ASN A 227 13.72 -4.90 5.10
CA ASN A 227 14.24 -5.03 6.46
C ASN A 227 13.30 -5.78 7.41
N SER A 228 12.07 -6.10 6.98
CA SER A 228 11.09 -6.82 7.79
C SER A 228 11.39 -8.32 7.79
N PRO A 229 11.26 -9.03 8.93
CA PRO A 229 11.36 -10.49 8.97
C PRO A 229 10.25 -11.17 8.18
N VAL A 230 9.09 -10.52 8.01
CA VAL A 230 7.92 -11.06 7.29
C VAL A 230 8.22 -11.42 5.83
N ARG A 231 9.22 -10.79 5.21
CA ARG A 231 9.61 -11.10 3.82
C ARG A 231 10.01 -12.57 3.63
N GLN A 232 10.56 -13.20 4.68
CA GLN A 232 11.06 -14.57 4.61
C GLN A 232 9.96 -15.63 4.76
N GLU A 233 8.74 -15.22 5.13
CA GLU A 233 7.63 -16.16 5.37
C GLU A 233 7.01 -16.68 4.06
N SER A 234 7.10 -15.92 2.98
CA SER A 234 6.58 -16.29 1.67
C SER A 234 7.45 -15.71 0.55
N PRO A 235 8.28 -16.53 -0.13
CA PRO A 235 9.07 -16.09 -1.27
C PRO A 235 8.20 -15.46 -2.37
N VAL A 236 7.05 -16.07 -2.66
CA VAL A 236 6.09 -15.58 -3.66
C VAL A 236 5.57 -14.17 -3.29
N ALA A 237 5.16 -13.96 -2.04
CA ALA A 237 4.69 -12.64 -1.61
C ALA A 237 5.80 -11.58 -1.67
N GLN A 238 7.03 -11.96 -1.30
CA GLN A 238 8.20 -11.10 -1.39
C GLN A 238 8.46 -10.68 -2.85
N GLU A 239 8.51 -11.63 -3.78
CA GLU A 239 8.74 -11.37 -5.20
C GLU A 239 7.67 -10.46 -5.79
N ILE A 240 6.40 -10.74 -5.51
CA ILE A 240 5.28 -9.92 -6.00
C ILE A 240 5.38 -8.51 -5.43
N PHE A 241 5.54 -8.36 -4.11
CA PHE A 241 5.56 -7.05 -3.47
C PHE A 241 6.69 -6.17 -4.03
N LEU A 242 7.90 -6.73 -4.09
CA LEU A 242 9.07 -6.01 -4.61
C LEU A 242 8.91 -5.67 -6.09
N THR A 243 8.39 -6.58 -6.90
CA THR A 243 8.14 -6.34 -8.33
C THR A 243 7.12 -5.23 -8.55
N VAL A 244 6.02 -5.24 -7.80
CA VAL A 244 4.98 -4.20 -7.89
C VAL A 244 5.52 -2.85 -7.47
N CYS A 245 6.28 -2.79 -6.36
CA CYS A 245 6.89 -1.55 -5.90
C CYS A 245 7.92 -1.02 -6.92
N LEU A 246 8.78 -1.88 -7.48
CA LEU A 246 9.76 -1.48 -8.49
C LEU A 246 9.07 -0.98 -9.77
N GLY A 247 7.98 -1.63 -10.18
CA GLY A 247 7.14 -1.19 -11.29
C GLY A 247 6.56 0.20 -11.07
N ARG A 248 6.05 0.49 -9.86
CA ARG A 248 5.55 1.84 -9.53
C ARG A 248 6.67 2.87 -9.44
N LEU A 249 7.82 2.51 -8.89
CA LEU A 249 9.01 3.36 -8.87
C LEU A 249 9.41 3.79 -10.29
N ALA A 250 9.52 2.82 -11.20
CA ALA A 250 9.84 3.06 -12.60
C ALA A 250 8.81 3.97 -13.30
N ALA A 251 7.52 3.79 -12.99
CA ALA A 251 6.45 4.62 -13.55
C ALA A 251 6.55 6.09 -13.07
N LEU A 252 6.78 6.31 -11.78
CA LEU A 252 6.96 7.65 -11.20
C LEU A 252 8.21 8.36 -11.75
N ILE A 253 9.33 7.65 -11.84
CA ILE A 253 10.57 8.20 -12.42
C ILE A 253 10.34 8.61 -13.87
N ARG A 254 9.56 7.83 -14.64
CA ARG A 254 9.20 8.19 -16.01
C ARG A 254 8.26 9.40 -16.06
N GLU A 255 7.31 9.54 -15.13
CA GLU A 255 6.43 10.71 -15.01
C GLU A 255 7.26 12.00 -14.75
N ILE A 256 8.29 11.90 -13.91
CA ILE A 256 9.27 12.97 -13.66
C ILE A 256 10.06 13.28 -14.94
N ASP A 257 10.61 12.25 -15.59
CA ASP A 257 11.35 12.42 -16.83
C ASP A 257 10.50 13.06 -17.92
N ASP A 258 9.25 12.65 -18.12
CA ASP A 258 8.35 13.20 -19.14
C ASP A 258 8.05 14.70 -18.90
N SER A 259 8.33 15.19 -17.69
CA SER A 259 8.17 16.59 -17.28
C SER A 259 9.46 17.43 -17.38
N ILE A 260 10.58 16.84 -17.83
CA ILE A 260 11.90 17.48 -18.10
C ILE A 260 12.14 17.59 -19.61
#